data_AF-A0A2A5C5C8-F1
#
_entry.id   AF-A0A2A5C5C8-F1
#
_cell.length_a   1.000
_cell.length_b   1.000
_cell.length_c   1.000
_cell.angle_alpha   90.00
_cell.angle_beta   90.00
_cell.angle_gamma   90.00
#
_symmetry.space_group_name_H-M   'P 1'
#
loop_
_entity.id
_entity.type
_entity.pdbx_description
1 polymer ?
#
loop_
_entity_poly.entity_id
_entity_poly.type
_entity_poly.pdbx_seq_one_letter_code
_entity_poly.pdbx_strand_id
1 'polypeptide(L)'
;MHLRLSDNSIKNMEAAVLLKKKERHQCEVRDSRIGGFFIIIRKKTKSFAIQADLRKDGKRVRVIRRTIGRFGDITTRRARLIAQQDILSISQGIIPPHRDRFGTPRTAYYQAPNTHNIVTTQRTPYEY
;
A
#
# COMPACT_ATOMS: atom_id res chain seq x y z
N MET A 1 -11.68 9.78 10.77
CA MET A 1 -12.69 8.76 10.44
C MET A 1 -11.97 7.48 10.04
N HIS A 2 -12.27 6.37 10.74
CA HIS A 2 -11.76 5.04 10.41
C HIS A 2 -12.92 4.23 9.84
N LEU A 3 -12.71 3.63 8.67
CA LEU A 3 -13.71 2.80 7.99
C LEU A 3 -13.04 1.50 7.56
N ARG A 4 -13.79 0.40 7.59
CA ARG A 4 -13.36 -0.82 6.92
C ARG A 4 -13.37 -0.57 5.41
N LEU A 5 -12.20 -0.33 4.82
CA LEU A 5 -12.13 -0.03 3.39
C LEU A 5 -12.41 -1.31 2.58
N SER A 6 -13.34 -1.18 1.65
CA SER A 6 -13.67 -2.16 0.62
C SER A 6 -13.91 -1.44 -0.69
N ASP A 7 -13.86 -2.17 -1.81
CA ASP A 7 -14.09 -1.55 -3.11
C ASP A 7 -15.49 -0.92 -3.19
N ASN A 8 -16.51 -1.58 -2.62
CA ASN A 8 -17.87 -1.04 -2.58
C ASN A 8 -17.97 0.20 -1.68
N SER A 9 -17.37 0.18 -0.49
CA SER A 9 -17.39 1.36 0.39
C SER A 9 -16.69 2.56 -0.25
N ILE A 10 -15.64 2.33 -1.05
CA ILE A 10 -14.90 3.40 -1.72
C ILE A 10 -15.63 3.92 -2.96
N LYS A 11 -16.35 3.07 -3.71
CA LYS A 11 -17.22 3.49 -4.82
C LYS A 11 -18.30 4.44 -4.33
N ASN A 12 -18.95 4.06 -3.23
CA ASN A 12 -20.07 4.79 -2.63
C ASN A 12 -19.63 6.04 -1.84
N MET A 13 -18.32 6.27 -1.69
CA MET A 13 -17.82 7.56 -1.23
C MET A 13 -17.99 8.58 -2.34
N GLU A 14 -19.07 9.34 -2.26
CA GLU A 14 -19.27 10.48 -3.13
C GLU A 14 -18.16 11.51 -2.90
N ALA A 15 -17.59 11.98 -4.01
CA ALA A 15 -16.76 13.17 -3.99
C ALA A 15 -17.54 14.41 -3.49
N ALA A 16 -18.87 14.38 -3.49
CA ALA A 16 -19.71 15.43 -2.90
C ALA A 16 -19.58 15.53 -1.37
N VAL A 17 -19.31 14.43 -0.67
CA VAL A 17 -19.00 14.44 0.78
C VAL A 17 -17.72 15.25 1.05
N LEU A 18 -16.79 15.30 0.10
CA LEU A 18 -15.59 16.17 0.16
C LEU A 18 -15.94 17.64 0.00
N LEU A 19 -16.81 17.98 -0.96
CA LEU A 19 -17.14 19.36 -1.27
C LEU A 19 -18.01 20.02 -0.18
N LYS A 20 -18.83 19.23 0.54
CA LYS A 20 -19.67 19.76 1.62
C LYS A 20 -18.87 20.10 2.88
N LYS A 21 -17.71 19.46 3.11
CA LYS A 21 -16.70 19.91 4.08
C LYS A 21 -15.85 21.01 3.46
N LYS A 22 -16.39 22.23 3.46
CA LYS A 22 -15.73 23.47 3.02
C LYS A 22 -14.29 23.52 3.52
N GLU A 23 -13.37 23.92 2.64
CA GLU A 23 -11.93 24.26 2.82
C GLU A 23 -10.88 23.25 2.34
N ARG A 24 -11.11 21.92 2.32
CA ARG A 24 -10.06 20.97 1.89
C ARG A 24 -10.37 20.29 0.55
N HIS A 25 -9.50 20.50 -0.43
CA HIS A 25 -9.57 19.88 -1.77
C HIS A 25 -9.42 18.34 -1.80
N GLN A 26 -9.13 17.72 -0.64
CA GLN A 26 -9.01 16.29 -0.47
C GLN A 26 -9.45 15.86 0.93
N CYS A 27 -9.99 14.65 1.06
CA CYS A 27 -10.13 13.97 2.36
C CYS A 27 -9.32 12.68 2.40
N GLU A 28 -9.15 12.20 3.63
CA GLU A 28 -8.47 10.96 3.94
C GLU A 28 -9.39 10.09 4.78
N VAL A 29 -9.57 8.85 4.36
CA VAL A 29 -10.34 7.85 5.10
C VAL A 29 -9.40 6.71 5.48
N ARG A 30 -9.21 6.52 6.79
CA ARG A 30 -8.29 5.50 7.32
C ARG A 30 -8.93 4.12 7.29
N ASP A 31 -8.14 3.10 6.95
CA ASP A 31 -8.56 1.72 7.08
C ASP A 31 -8.59 1.32 8.55
N SER A 32 -9.62 0.59 8.96
CA SER A 32 -9.74 0.10 10.34
C SER A 32 -8.94 -1.18 10.61
N ARG A 33 -8.42 -1.87 9.58
CA ARG A 33 -7.72 -3.16 9.72
C ARG A 33 -6.22 -3.01 9.81
N ILE A 34 -5.64 -2.07 9.05
CA ILE A 34 -4.21 -1.80 9.06
C ILE A 34 -3.96 -0.36 9.47
N GLY A 35 -3.33 -0.20 10.63
CA GLY A 35 -2.84 1.08 11.09
C GLY A 35 -1.87 1.67 10.06
N GLY A 36 -2.05 2.96 9.75
CA GLY A 36 -1.22 3.63 8.75
C GLY A 36 -1.71 3.49 7.30
N PHE A 37 -2.65 2.60 6.98
CA PHE A 37 -3.24 2.48 5.64
C PHE A 37 -4.50 3.35 5.50
N PHE A 38 -4.64 4.07 4.38
CA PHE A 38 -5.78 4.95 4.13
C PHE A 38 -5.97 5.22 2.63
N ILE A 39 -7.11 5.82 2.28
CA ILE A 39 -7.38 6.32 0.94
C ILE A 39 -7.49 7.85 0.94
N ILE A 40 -6.82 8.47 -0.04
CA ILE A 40 -6.93 9.90 -0.34
C ILE A 40 -7.99 10.05 -1.42
N ILE A 41 -9.04 10.81 -1.12
CA ILE A 41 -10.15 11.07 -2.02
C ILE A 41 -10.08 12.53 -2.44
N ARG A 42 -9.95 12.75 -3.75
CA ARG A 42 -9.98 14.06 -4.41
C ARG A 42 -11.22 14.13 -5.28
N LYS A 43 -11.48 15.31 -5.85
CA LYS A 43 -12.62 15.53 -6.78
C LYS A 43 -12.70 14.51 -7.92
N LYS A 44 -11.56 14.13 -8.51
CA LYS A 44 -11.49 13.24 -9.69
C LYS A 44 -10.77 11.91 -9.45
N THR A 45 -10.07 11.78 -8.34
CA THR A 45 -9.16 10.64 -8.11
C THR A 45 -9.29 10.12 -6.70
N LYS A 46 -9.07 8.81 -6.57
CA LYS A 46 -9.04 8.09 -5.31
C LYS A 46 -7.75 7.27 -5.30
N SER A 47 -6.89 7.48 -4.32
CA SER A 47 -5.56 6.85 -4.28
C SER A 47 -5.29 6.25 -2.92
N PHE A 48 -4.83 5.00 -2.92
CA PHE A 48 -4.39 4.30 -1.73
C PHE A 48 -3.03 4.82 -1.28
N ALA A 49 -2.87 5.03 0.01
CA ALA A 49 -1.65 5.55 0.60
C ALA A 49 -1.38 4.95 1.98
N ILE A 50 -0.12 5.04 2.38
CA ILE A 50 0.37 4.62 3.69
C ILE A 50 1.02 5.78 4.42
N GLN A 51 1.05 5.67 5.74
CA GLN A 51 1.82 6.50 6.64
C GLN A 51 2.39 5.60 7.75
N ALA A 52 3.71 5.57 7.90
CA ALA A 52 4.40 4.79 8.92
C ALA A 52 5.66 5.51 9.41
N ASP A 53 6.04 5.22 10.64
CA ASP A 53 7.24 5.79 11.26
C ASP A 53 8.47 4.97 10.86
N LEU A 54 9.43 5.60 10.18
CA LEU A 54 10.74 5.02 9.91
C LEU A 54 11.50 4.95 11.23
N ARG A 55 11.83 3.74 11.66
CA ARG A 55 12.62 3.53 12.88
C ARG A 55 14.03 3.07 12.54
N LYS A 56 15.01 3.61 13.25
CA LYS A 56 16.42 3.19 13.18
C LYS A 56 16.93 3.13 14.61
N ASP A 57 17.61 2.04 14.97
CA ASP A 57 18.15 1.85 16.32
C ASP A 57 17.09 2.04 17.42
N GLY A 58 15.87 1.52 17.18
CA GLY A 58 14.71 1.63 18.08
C GLY A 58 14.04 3.01 18.13
N LYS A 59 14.67 4.06 17.61
CA LYS A 59 14.19 5.44 17.62
C LYS A 59 13.46 5.79 16.33
N ARG A 60 12.42 6.63 16.44
CA ARG A 60 11.73 7.19 15.27
C ARG A 60 12.63 8.25 14.64
N VAL A 61 12.96 8.05 13.37
CA VAL A 61 13.79 8.98 12.57
C VAL A 61 12.90 9.96 11.81
N ARG A 62 11.86 9.47 11.12
CA ARG A 62 10.91 10.31 10.38
C ARG A 62 9.60 9.59 10.09
N VAL A 63 8.59 10.33 9.66
CA VAL A 63 7.35 9.75 9.12
C VAL A 63 7.51 9.58 7.61
N ILE A 64 7.23 8.39 7.09
CA ILE A 64 7.12 8.14 5.67
C ILE A 64 5.64 8.10 5.30
N ARG A 65 5.27 8.90 4.29
CA ARG A 65 3.94 8.93 3.72
C ARG A 65 4.03 8.72 2.22
N ARG A 66 3.33 7.72 1.68
CA ARG A 66 3.49 7.34 0.27
C ARG A 66 2.21 6.79 -0.35
N THR A 67 1.95 7.16 -1.59
CA THR A 67 0.90 6.57 -2.42
C THR A 67 1.36 5.21 -2.94
N ILE A 68 0.52 4.18 -2.79
CA ILE A 68 0.81 2.81 -3.21
C ILE A 68 0.03 2.39 -4.45
N GLY A 69 -0.99 3.14 -4.86
CA GLY A 69 -1.71 2.90 -6.11
C GLY A 69 -3.02 3.69 -6.20
N ARG A 70 -3.67 3.63 -7.37
CA ARG A 70 -4.95 4.31 -7.62
C ARG A 70 -6.12 3.32 -7.49
N PHE A 71 -7.20 3.77 -6.87
CA PHE A 71 -8.45 3.03 -6.86
C PHE A 71 -9.03 2.93 -8.28
N GLY A 72 -9.42 1.73 -8.68
CA GLY A 72 -9.82 1.40 -10.05
C GLY A 72 -8.70 0.75 -10.85
N ASP A 73 -7.44 1.14 -10.62
CA ASP A 73 -6.26 0.47 -11.20
C ASP A 73 -5.84 -0.74 -10.35
N ILE A 74 -6.02 -0.65 -9.02
CA ILE A 74 -5.85 -1.79 -8.08
C ILE A 74 -7.05 -1.92 -7.14
N THR A 75 -7.29 -3.15 -6.68
CA THR A 75 -8.32 -3.45 -5.67
C THR A 75 -7.85 -3.05 -4.28
N THR A 76 -8.80 -2.80 -3.38
CA THR A 76 -8.50 -2.53 -1.96
C THR A 76 -7.77 -3.70 -1.33
N ARG A 77 -8.08 -4.95 -1.72
CA ARG A 77 -7.37 -6.13 -1.23
C ARG A 77 -5.89 -6.11 -1.63
N ARG A 78 -5.58 -5.83 -2.91
CA ARG A 78 -4.19 -5.74 -3.38
C ARG A 78 -3.46 -4.56 -2.73
N ALA A 79 -4.09 -3.39 -2.68
CA ALA A 79 -3.53 -2.22 -1.99
C ALA A 79 -3.23 -2.53 -0.51
N ARG A 80 -4.10 -3.30 0.15
CA ARG A 80 -3.91 -3.70 1.54
C ARG A 80 -2.68 -4.58 1.75
N LEU A 81 -2.47 -5.58 0.89
CA LEU A 81 -1.29 -6.44 0.95
C LEU A 81 0.01 -5.64 0.76
N ILE A 82 0.02 -4.73 -0.21
CA ILE A 82 1.14 -3.82 -0.45
C ILE A 82 1.39 -2.95 0.79
N ALA A 83 0.34 -2.40 1.39
CA ALA A 83 0.45 -1.55 2.57
C ALA A 83 1.07 -2.31 3.75
N GLN A 84 0.66 -3.55 4.02
CA GLN A 84 1.23 -4.37 5.08
C GLN A 84 2.73 -4.56 4.90
N GLN A 85 3.16 -4.91 3.68
CA GLN A 85 4.57 -5.11 3.36
C GLN A 85 5.37 -3.81 3.51
N ASP A 86 4.90 -2.71 2.91
CA ASP A 86 5.61 -1.43 2.92
C ASP A 86 5.70 -0.85 4.35
N ILE A 87 4.65 -0.96 5.17
CA ILE A 87 4.64 -0.50 6.57
C ILE A 87 5.63 -1.32 7.41
N LEU A 88 5.66 -2.64 7.23
CA LEU A 88 6.61 -3.52 7.93
C LEU A 88 8.05 -3.14 7.56
N SER A 89 8.36 -2.97 6.28
CA SER A 89 9.70 -2.52 5.84
C SER A 89 10.09 -1.19 6.48
N ILE A 90 9.17 -0.21 6.51
CA ILE A 90 9.44 1.10 7.13
C ILE A 90 9.73 0.95 8.63
N SER A 91 9.00 0.09 9.33
CA SER A 91 9.22 -0.15 10.76
C SER A 91 10.59 -0.77 11.06
N GLN A 92 11.15 -1.50 10.10
CA GLN A 92 12.49 -2.10 10.15
C GLN A 92 13.60 -1.16 9.65
N GLY A 93 13.28 0.10 9.32
CA GLY A 93 14.25 1.05 8.79
C GLY A 93 14.48 0.97 7.28
N ILE A 94 13.73 0.12 6.57
CA ILE A 94 13.85 -0.08 5.13
C ILE A 94 12.83 0.80 4.41
N ILE A 95 13.29 1.63 3.47
CA ILE A 95 12.40 2.45 2.65
C ILE A 95 11.92 1.60 1.47
N PRO A 96 10.60 1.34 1.32
CA PRO A 96 10.08 0.55 0.20
C PRO A 96 10.36 1.26 -1.13
N PRO A 97 10.27 0.55 -2.27
CA PRO A 97 10.43 1.20 -3.57
C PRO A 97 9.29 2.19 -3.84
N HIS A 98 9.52 3.14 -4.76
CA HIS A 98 8.43 3.96 -5.28
C HIS A 98 7.51 3.08 -6.12
N ARG A 99 6.18 3.27 -6.03
CA ARG A 99 5.21 2.52 -6.84
C ARG A 99 4.50 3.42 -7.85
N ASP A 100 4.10 2.86 -8.98
CA ASP A 100 3.26 3.54 -9.95
C ASP A 100 1.77 3.47 -9.55
N ARG A 101 0.87 3.91 -10.44
CA ARG A 101 -0.58 3.88 -10.18
C ARG A 101 -1.15 2.46 -10.06
N PHE A 102 -0.47 1.46 -10.62
CA PHE A 102 -0.86 0.05 -10.59
C PHE A 102 -0.26 -0.71 -9.39
N GLY A 103 0.45 -0.01 -8.50
CA GLY A 103 1.13 -0.61 -7.36
C GLY A 103 2.41 -1.36 -7.72
N THR A 104 2.90 -1.20 -8.95
CA THR A 104 4.13 -1.80 -9.43
C THR A 104 5.32 -0.96 -8.96
N PRO A 105 6.37 -1.58 -8.36
CA PRO A 105 7.62 -0.87 -8.06
C PRO A 105 8.21 -0.24 -9.33
N ARG A 106 8.48 1.06 -9.32
CA ARG A 106 9.21 1.78 -10.38
C ARG A 106 10.65 1.29 -10.53
N THR A 107 11.18 0.62 -9.51
CA THR A 107 12.51 0.02 -9.47
C THR A 107 12.49 -1.43 -9.98
N ALA A 108 11.76 -1.72 -11.07
CA ALA A 108 11.72 -3.07 -11.65
C ALA A 108 13.06 -3.53 -12.28
N TYR A 109 14.17 -2.80 -12.05
CA TYR A 109 15.54 -3.17 -12.40
C TYR A 109 16.48 -3.19 -11.17
N TYR A 110 16.04 -3.68 -10.01
CA TYR A 110 16.97 -4.14 -8.99
C TYR A 110 16.78 -5.64 -8.78
N GLN A 111 17.87 -6.35 -9.08
CA GLN A 111 17.97 -7.80 -9.15
C GLN A 111 17.32 -8.46 -7.93
N ALA A 112 16.51 -9.49 -8.18
CA ALA A 112 16.29 -10.51 -7.17
C ALA A 112 17.68 -10.95 -6.67
N PRO A 113 17.91 -11.14 -5.36
CA PRO A 113 19.14 -11.76 -4.92
C PRO A 113 19.28 -13.08 -5.68
N ASN A 114 20.32 -13.15 -6.52
CA ASN A 114 20.69 -14.32 -7.30
C ASN A 114 20.64 -15.53 -6.38
N THR A 115 19.57 -16.33 -6.50
CA THR A 115 19.47 -17.60 -5.80
C THR A 115 20.21 -18.65 -6.64
N HIS A 116 21.47 -18.34 -6.98
CA HIS A 116 22.46 -19.34 -7.31
C HIS A 116 23.08 -19.78 -5.98
N ASN A 117 22.41 -20.70 -5.27
CA ASN A 117 23.01 -21.96 -4.85
C ASN A 117 22.10 -22.80 -3.89
N ILE A 118 21.60 -23.89 -4.48
CA ILE A 118 21.55 -25.30 -4.00
C ILE A 118 20.76 -25.66 -2.73
N VAL A 119 19.66 -26.40 -2.89
CA VAL A 119 19.55 -27.81 -2.45
C VAL A 119 18.78 -28.62 -3.49
N THR A 120 19.47 -29.58 -4.09
CA THR A 120 18.92 -30.72 -4.85
C THR A 120 18.11 -31.61 -3.92
N THR A 121 16.87 -31.94 -4.25
CA THR A 121 16.25 -33.24 -3.90
C THR A 121 15.22 -33.60 -4.98
N GLN A 122 15.65 -34.49 -5.87
CA GLN A 122 14.98 -35.68 -6.41
C GLN A 122 13.53 -35.55 -6.93
N ARG A 123 13.39 -35.79 -8.25
CA ARG A 123 12.19 -36.32 -8.92
C ARG A 123 11.58 -37.50 -8.14
N THR A 124 10.26 -37.61 -8.11
CA THR A 124 9.56 -38.86 -8.49
C THR A 124 8.18 -38.58 -9.11
N PRO A 125 7.69 -39.48 -10.00
CA PRO A 125 6.45 -39.35 -10.77
C PRO A 125 5.30 -40.16 -10.16
N TYR A 126 4.07 -39.67 -10.25
CA TYR A 126 2.81 -40.44 -10.13
C TYR A 126 1.80 -39.64 -10.98
N GLU A 127 1.44 -40.03 -12.20
CA GLU A 127 0.53 -41.13 -12.58
C GLU A 127 -0.60 -41.32 -11.57
N TYR A 128 -1.81 -40.87 -11.95
CA TYR A 128 -3.07 -41.63 -12.01
C TYR A 128 -4.06 -40.92 -12.94
#